data_AF-A0A522BLR2-F1
#
_entry.id   AF-A0A522BLR2-F1
#
_cell.length_a   1.000
_cell.length_b   1.000
_cell.length_c   1.000
_cell.angle_alpha   90.00
_cell.angle_beta   90.00
_cell.angle_gamma   90.00
#
_symmetry.space_group_name_H-M   'P 1'
#
loop_
_entity.id
_entity.type
_entity.pdbx_description
1 polymer ?
#
loop_
_entity_poly.entity_id
_entity_poly.type
_entity_poly.pdbx_seq_one_letter_code
_entity_poly.pdbx_strand_id
1 'polypeptide(L)'
;MLQKISIGTRLLLGFGLVVLFLFAAGIMAIRQIETVQELHQTFYEHPFTVINSLRDAQTRIAKMHHDMDEALLADTEQKREKIFAAIREDDRAALEKLRLVEERFLGDKQLVRDIIQELEAWKTGRENAIELFRTGKRELAAARHEEAVAGVIAKTEGDMEHVIEFAMGKAAFLSEEANAAKNRSVRFTLLFLLGATVLAAATALGITRSIVKPLGRAVEVADKLAVGDVEAEIGAVSEDETGKLLRSMDKMLRRFKSMAQTAKQISAGDLSVKVVPLSEKDVMGNALSAMVDSLSEMSESAKRIAAGDLSVKITPQSEKDVMGNALAAMVSSLREITRQMIDGVNTIA
;
A
#
# COMPACT_ATOMS: atom_id res chain seq x y z
N MET A 1 5.65 -18.76 -16.25
CA MET A 1 6.73 -17.78 -16.04
C MET A 1 7.15 -17.63 -14.57
N LEU A 2 6.21 -17.51 -13.62
CA LEU A 2 6.56 -17.28 -12.20
C LEU A 2 7.47 -18.37 -11.59
N GLN A 3 7.27 -19.65 -11.92
CA GLN A 3 7.99 -20.81 -11.36
C GLN A 3 9.52 -20.85 -11.61
N LYS A 4 10.06 -19.97 -12.46
CA LYS A 4 11.51 -19.86 -12.73
C LYS A 4 12.21 -18.74 -11.96
N ILE A 5 11.43 -17.84 -11.34
CA ILE A 5 11.94 -16.64 -10.65
C ILE A 5 12.19 -16.99 -9.18
N SER A 6 13.23 -16.44 -8.55
CA SER A 6 13.50 -16.66 -7.13
C SER A 6 12.38 -16.12 -6.22
N ILE A 7 12.21 -16.71 -5.04
CA ILE A 7 11.27 -16.24 -4.02
C ILE A 7 11.50 -14.76 -3.70
N GLY A 8 12.77 -14.36 -3.52
CA GLY A 8 13.14 -12.98 -3.18
C GLY A 8 12.69 -11.98 -4.24
N THR A 9 12.92 -12.27 -5.53
CA THR A 9 12.48 -11.40 -6.62
C THR A 9 10.96 -11.33 -6.72
N ARG A 10 10.22 -12.42 -6.47
CA ARG A 10 8.75 -12.40 -6.44
C ARG A 10 8.20 -11.51 -5.33
N LEU A 11 8.76 -11.62 -4.12
CA LEU A 11 8.36 -10.78 -2.99
C LEU A 11 8.70 -9.32 -3.25
N LEU A 12 9.89 -9.03 -3.78
CA LEU A 12 10.30 -7.66 -4.13
C LEU A 12 9.40 -7.05 -5.20
N LEU A 13 9.03 -7.82 -6.24
CA LEU A 13 8.07 -7.36 -7.26
C LEU A 13 6.68 -7.12 -6.65
N GLY A 14 6.20 -8.04 -5.80
CA GLY A 14 4.89 -7.90 -5.17
C GLY A 14 4.79 -6.70 -4.25
N PHE A 15 5.71 -6.57 -3.28
CA PHE A 15 5.75 -5.44 -2.35
C PHE A 15 6.15 -4.14 -3.03
N GLY A 16 7.13 -4.18 -3.95
CA GLY A 16 7.57 -3.00 -4.70
C GLY A 16 6.44 -2.40 -5.53
N LEU A 17 5.59 -3.24 -6.11
CA LEU A 17 4.42 -2.79 -6.84
C LEU A 17 3.37 -2.14 -5.90
N VAL A 18 3.15 -2.69 -4.71
CA VAL A 18 2.26 -2.07 -3.71
C VAL A 18 2.79 -0.70 -3.27
N VAL A 19 4.09 -0.60 -2.99
CA VAL A 19 4.75 0.68 -2.62
C VAL A 19 4.64 1.69 -3.75
N LEU A 20 4.83 1.26 -5.00
CA LEU A 20 4.67 2.12 -6.18
C LEU A 20 3.24 2.66 -6.30
N PHE A 21 2.23 1.83 -6.02
CA PHE A 21 0.83 2.26 -5.99
C PHE A 21 0.55 3.28 -4.89
N LEU A 22 1.11 3.09 -3.69
CA LEU A 22 1.00 4.06 -2.59
C LEU A 22 1.63 5.40 -2.97
N PHE A 23 2.81 5.37 -3.59
CA PHE A 23 3.49 6.59 -4.03
C PHE A 23 2.71 7.31 -5.13
N ALA A 24 2.21 6.58 -6.13
CA ALA A 24 1.36 7.13 -7.18
C ALA A 24 0.06 7.74 -6.62
N ALA A 25 -0.57 7.09 -5.64
CA ALA A 25 -1.75 7.63 -4.94
C ALA A 25 -1.42 8.95 -4.23
N GLY A 26 -0.28 9.02 -3.55
CA GLY A 26 0.18 10.23 -2.88
C GLY A 26 0.39 11.40 -3.85
N ILE A 27 1.08 11.18 -4.98
CA ILE A 27 1.26 12.20 -6.02
C ILE A 27 -0.09 12.66 -6.58
N MET A 28 -0.98 11.72 -6.87
CA MET A 28 -2.31 12.03 -7.40
C MET A 28 -3.13 12.86 -6.41
N ALA A 29 -3.08 12.54 -5.12
CA ALA A 29 -3.77 13.30 -4.08
C ALA A 29 -3.25 14.74 -3.97
N ILE A 30 -1.92 14.95 -4.04
CA ILE A 30 -1.33 16.29 -4.03
C ILE A 30 -1.80 17.10 -5.24
N ARG A 31 -1.71 16.52 -6.45
CA ARG A 31 -2.18 17.17 -7.68
C ARG A 31 -3.66 17.54 -7.63
N GLN A 32 -4.50 16.68 -7.05
CA GLN A 32 -5.92 16.95 -6.88
C GLN A 32 -6.16 18.13 -5.93
N ILE A 33 -5.40 18.20 -4.82
CA ILE A 33 -5.50 19.29 -3.85
C ILE A 33 -5.06 20.61 -4.50
N GLU A 34 -3.97 20.62 -5.27
CA GLU A 34 -3.50 21.81 -5.99
C GLU A 34 -4.57 22.37 -6.93
N THR A 35 -5.22 21.52 -7.75
CA THR A 35 -6.30 21.99 -8.65
C THR A 35 -7.49 22.58 -7.91
N VAL A 36 -7.92 21.97 -6.81
CA VAL A 36 -9.02 22.49 -5.99
C VAL A 36 -8.62 23.79 -5.29
N GLN A 37 -7.37 23.89 -4.84
CA GLN A 37 -6.83 25.07 -4.19
C GLN A 37 -6.76 26.26 -5.16
N GLU A 38 -6.32 26.05 -6.41
CA GLU A 38 -6.28 27.10 -7.44
C GLU A 38 -7.67 27.63 -7.77
N LEU A 39 -8.66 26.75 -7.93
CA LEU A 39 -10.04 27.14 -8.18
C LEU A 39 -10.64 27.90 -6.99
N HIS A 40 -10.38 27.43 -5.76
CA HIS A 40 -10.83 28.11 -4.54
C HIS A 40 -10.18 29.48 -4.39
N GLN A 41 -8.87 29.59 -4.61
CA GLN A 41 -8.14 30.86 -4.54
C GLN A 41 -8.68 31.85 -5.58
N THR A 42 -8.86 31.40 -6.83
CA THR A 42 -9.45 32.22 -7.90
C THR A 42 -10.86 32.69 -7.53
N PHE A 43 -11.70 31.81 -6.98
CA PHE A 43 -13.04 32.16 -6.50
C PHE A 43 -13.00 33.24 -5.40
N TYR A 44 -12.13 33.06 -4.41
CA TYR A 44 -12.04 33.96 -3.25
C TYR A 44 -11.47 35.33 -3.63
N GLU A 45 -10.36 35.33 -4.36
CA GLU A 45 -9.63 36.55 -4.74
C GLU A 45 -10.34 37.38 -5.79
N HIS A 46 -11.17 36.77 -6.63
CA HIS A 46 -11.87 37.45 -7.71
C HIS A 46 -13.37 37.64 -7.41
N PRO A 47 -14.31 36.79 -7.88
CA PRO A 47 -15.72 37.13 -7.83
C PRO A 47 -16.24 37.33 -6.40
N PHE A 48 -15.77 36.56 -5.41
CA PHE A 48 -16.19 36.75 -4.02
C PHE A 48 -15.74 38.11 -3.45
N THR A 49 -14.47 38.47 -3.64
CA THR A 49 -13.93 39.77 -3.21
C THR A 49 -14.61 40.92 -3.96
N VAL A 50 -14.86 40.77 -5.27
CA VAL A 50 -15.57 41.76 -6.09
C VAL A 50 -16.99 41.99 -5.58
N ILE A 51 -17.79 40.94 -5.41
CA ILE A 51 -19.18 41.05 -4.95
C ILE A 51 -19.24 41.74 -3.58
N ASN A 52 -18.41 41.31 -2.63
CA ASN A 52 -18.45 41.89 -1.28
C ASN A 52 -17.94 43.34 -1.24
N SER A 53 -16.86 43.64 -1.96
CA SER A 53 -16.30 45.00 -2.01
C SER A 53 -17.25 45.96 -2.73
N LEU A 54 -17.90 45.50 -3.79
CA LEU A 54 -18.86 46.31 -4.54
C LEU A 54 -20.14 46.56 -3.74
N ARG A 55 -20.64 45.57 -2.99
CA ARG A 55 -21.77 45.75 -2.06
C ARG A 55 -21.45 46.72 -0.90
N ASP A 56 -20.23 46.68 -0.37
CA ASP A 56 -19.75 47.66 0.62
C ASP A 56 -19.70 49.07 0.02
N ALA A 57 -19.14 49.21 -1.19
CA ALA A 57 -19.13 50.48 -1.92
C ALA A 57 -20.54 51.01 -2.18
N GLN A 58 -21.46 50.17 -2.66
CA GLN A 58 -22.86 50.52 -2.90
C GLN A 58 -23.56 50.99 -1.62
N THR A 59 -23.34 50.28 -0.49
CA THR A 59 -23.89 50.68 0.82
C THR A 59 -23.36 52.05 1.25
N ARG A 60 -22.08 52.33 1.04
CA ARG A 60 -21.46 53.63 1.36
C ARG A 60 -21.93 54.74 0.45
N ILE A 61 -22.11 54.46 -0.84
CA ILE A 61 -22.65 55.41 -1.82
C ILE A 61 -24.09 55.80 -1.45
N ALA A 62 -24.94 54.82 -1.15
CA ALA A 62 -26.30 55.08 -0.67
C ALA A 62 -26.31 55.86 0.65
N LYS A 63 -25.42 55.51 1.58
CA LYS A 63 -25.26 56.26 2.85
C LYS A 63 -24.82 57.70 2.61
N MET A 64 -23.83 57.94 1.74
CA MET A 64 -23.40 59.30 1.39
C MET A 64 -24.54 60.13 0.80
N HIS A 65 -25.36 59.52 -0.05
CA HIS A 65 -26.52 60.19 -0.61
C HIS A 65 -27.53 60.56 0.48
N HIS A 66 -27.85 59.62 1.37
CA HIS A 66 -28.74 59.85 2.51
C HIS A 66 -28.21 60.90 3.49
N ASP A 67 -26.92 60.84 3.83
CA ASP A 67 -26.24 61.79 4.71
C ASP A 67 -26.30 63.21 4.12
N MET A 68 -26.18 63.33 2.79
CA MET A 68 -26.34 64.61 2.11
C MET A 68 -27.79 65.13 2.20
N ASP A 69 -28.78 64.25 2.10
CA ASP A 69 -30.18 64.64 2.35
C ASP A 69 -30.43 65.01 3.82
N GLU A 70 -29.78 64.34 4.79
CA GLU A 70 -29.86 64.72 6.21
C GLU A 70 -29.23 66.10 6.47
N ALA A 71 -28.12 66.42 5.80
CA ALA A 71 -27.46 67.71 5.95
C ALA A 71 -28.33 68.89 5.47
N LEU A 72 -29.24 68.67 4.51
CA LEU A 72 -30.26 69.66 4.12
C LEU A 72 -31.22 70.01 5.26
N LEU A 73 -31.54 69.03 6.11
CA LEU A 73 -32.52 69.13 7.19
C LEU A 73 -31.87 69.47 8.54
N ALA A 74 -30.55 69.43 8.64
CA ALA A 74 -29.85 69.64 9.90
C ALA A 74 -30.01 71.08 10.45
N ASP A 75 -30.41 71.19 11.72
CA ASP A 75 -30.72 72.48 12.35
C ASP A 75 -29.48 73.33 12.64
N THR A 76 -28.35 72.69 12.97
CA THR A 76 -27.11 73.36 13.38
C THR A 76 -25.95 73.15 12.41
N GLU A 77 -25.05 74.13 12.34
CA GLU A 77 -23.82 74.04 11.55
C GLU A 77 -22.90 72.92 12.05
N GLN A 78 -22.82 72.75 13.37
CA GLN A 78 -22.04 71.67 13.98
C GLN A 78 -22.52 70.28 13.55
N LYS A 79 -23.85 70.07 13.46
CA LYS A 79 -24.41 68.80 12.97
C LYS A 79 -24.06 68.58 11.50
N ARG A 80 -24.18 69.61 10.65
CA ARG A 80 -23.79 69.53 9.23
C ARG A 80 -22.31 69.21 9.04
N GLU A 81 -21.41 69.87 9.75
CA GLU A 81 -19.98 69.57 9.61
C GLU A 81 -19.60 68.15 10.03
N LYS A 82 -20.30 67.60 11.04
CA LYS A 82 -20.15 66.18 11.41
C LYS A 82 -20.59 65.24 10.29
N ILE A 83 -21.72 65.53 9.66
CA ILE A 83 -22.23 64.77 8.51
C ILE A 83 -21.26 64.88 7.32
N PHE A 84 -20.78 66.09 7.00
CA PHE A 84 -19.80 66.28 5.92
C PHE A 84 -18.47 65.57 6.18
N ALA A 85 -18.06 65.44 7.43
CA ALA A 85 -16.90 64.62 7.79
C ALA A 85 -17.15 63.13 7.53
N ALA A 86 -18.33 62.62 7.89
CA ALA A 86 -18.72 61.23 7.61
C ALA A 86 -18.81 60.94 6.10
N ILE A 87 -19.39 61.85 5.31
CA ILE A 87 -19.43 61.73 3.83
C ILE A 87 -18.02 61.63 3.25
N ARG A 88 -17.06 62.43 3.72
CA ARG A 88 -15.66 62.37 3.25
C ARG A 88 -14.98 61.05 3.62
N GLU A 89 -15.34 60.45 4.75
CA GLU A 89 -14.84 59.14 5.16
C GLU A 89 -15.41 58.03 4.27
N ASP A 90 -16.72 58.03 4.05
CA ASP A 90 -17.39 57.04 3.19
C ASP A 90 -16.99 57.18 1.72
N ASP A 91 -16.74 58.39 1.22
CA ASP A 91 -16.22 58.63 -0.14
C ASP A 91 -14.86 57.95 -0.33
N ARG A 92 -13.95 58.15 0.63
CA ARG A 92 -12.62 57.53 0.60
C ARG A 92 -12.72 56.00 0.64
N ALA A 93 -13.54 55.48 1.55
CA ALA A 93 -13.71 54.04 1.71
C ALA A 93 -14.38 53.40 0.48
N ALA A 94 -15.38 54.05 -0.11
CA ALA A 94 -16.04 53.57 -1.32
C ALA A 94 -15.05 53.52 -2.51
N LEU A 95 -14.26 54.58 -2.72
CA LEU A 95 -13.23 54.61 -3.76
C LEU A 95 -12.14 53.54 -3.55
N GLU A 96 -11.73 53.28 -2.30
CA GLU A 96 -10.80 52.19 -1.98
C GLU A 96 -11.37 50.82 -2.39
N LYS A 97 -12.65 50.56 -2.07
CA LYS A 97 -13.34 49.33 -2.45
C LYS A 97 -13.49 49.20 -3.97
N LEU A 98 -13.84 50.26 -4.68
CA LEU A 98 -13.97 50.25 -6.14
C LEU A 98 -12.63 50.00 -6.84
N ARG A 99 -11.51 50.52 -6.30
CA ARG A 99 -10.17 50.19 -6.82
C ARG A 99 -9.81 48.72 -6.62
N LEU A 100 -10.17 48.15 -5.47
CA LEU A 100 -10.01 46.70 -5.24
C LEU A 100 -10.88 45.90 -6.21
N VAL A 101 -12.10 46.35 -6.49
CA VAL A 101 -12.97 45.75 -7.52
C VAL A 101 -12.30 45.82 -8.89
N GLU A 102 -11.74 46.96 -9.29
CA GLU A 102 -11.04 47.13 -10.58
C GLU A 102 -9.84 46.16 -10.71
N GLU A 103 -9.07 45.99 -9.63
CA GLU A 103 -7.94 45.07 -9.59
C GLU A 103 -8.40 43.62 -9.81
N ARG A 104 -9.45 43.20 -9.08
CA ARG A 104 -9.91 41.82 -8.96
C ARG A 104 -10.99 41.42 -9.95
N PHE A 105 -11.61 42.36 -10.65
CA PHE A 105 -12.63 42.07 -11.64
C PHE A 105 -12.05 41.37 -12.86
N LEU A 106 -12.67 40.24 -13.22
CA LEU A 106 -12.28 39.40 -14.36
C LEU A 106 -13.03 39.76 -15.65
N GLY A 107 -13.98 40.70 -15.60
CA GLY A 107 -14.72 41.20 -16.75
C GLY A 107 -14.06 42.44 -17.37
N ASP A 108 -14.85 43.25 -18.04
CA ASP A 108 -14.37 44.50 -18.61
C ASP A 108 -14.09 45.53 -17.50
N LYS A 109 -12.81 45.79 -17.24
CA LYS A 109 -12.36 46.78 -16.25
C LYS A 109 -12.80 48.20 -16.60
N GLN A 110 -13.17 48.49 -17.84
CA GLN A 110 -13.71 49.79 -18.21
C GLN A 110 -15.00 50.11 -17.45
N LEU A 111 -15.88 49.12 -17.23
CA LEU A 111 -17.13 49.31 -16.47
C LEU A 111 -16.86 49.83 -15.06
N VAL A 112 -15.84 49.28 -14.38
CA VAL A 112 -15.46 49.72 -13.03
C VAL A 112 -14.82 51.12 -13.06
N ARG A 113 -14.02 51.42 -14.09
CA ARG A 113 -13.44 52.75 -14.28
C ARG A 113 -14.50 53.81 -14.54
N ASP A 114 -15.55 53.47 -15.27
CA ASP A 114 -16.67 54.39 -15.53
C ASP A 114 -17.44 54.69 -14.24
N ILE A 115 -17.70 53.67 -13.40
CA ILE A 115 -18.28 53.84 -12.05
C ILE A 115 -17.43 54.76 -11.17
N ILE A 116 -16.10 54.59 -11.20
CA ILE A 116 -15.17 55.45 -10.44
C ILE A 116 -15.26 56.90 -10.94
N GLN A 117 -15.27 57.11 -12.26
CA GLN A 117 -15.37 58.46 -12.85
C GLN A 117 -16.70 59.13 -12.50
N GLU A 118 -17.80 58.39 -12.50
CA GLU A 118 -19.11 58.88 -12.06
C GLU A 118 -19.11 59.30 -10.60
N LEU A 119 -18.50 58.49 -9.73
CA LEU A 119 -18.38 58.80 -8.31
C LEU A 119 -17.52 60.04 -8.07
N GLU A 120 -16.43 60.21 -8.82
CA GLU A 120 -15.58 61.40 -8.77
C GLU A 120 -16.28 62.67 -9.31
N ALA A 121 -17.09 62.54 -10.37
CA ALA A 121 -17.93 63.61 -10.86
C ALA A 121 -19.00 64.02 -9.84
N TRP A 122 -19.68 63.03 -9.25
CA TRP A 122 -20.65 63.24 -8.17
C TRP A 122 -20.00 63.91 -6.96
N LYS A 123 -18.78 63.48 -6.57
CA LYS A 123 -18.00 64.09 -5.49
C LYS A 123 -17.77 65.57 -5.74
N THR A 124 -17.34 65.93 -6.94
CA THR A 124 -17.14 67.34 -7.33
C THR A 124 -18.45 68.13 -7.17
N GLY A 125 -19.59 67.55 -7.56
CA GLY A 125 -20.91 68.13 -7.33
C GLY A 125 -21.25 68.32 -5.84
N ARG A 126 -21.01 67.27 -5.03
CA ARG A 126 -21.22 67.31 -3.57
C ARG A 126 -20.35 68.35 -2.88
N GLU A 127 -19.08 68.46 -3.23
CA GLU A 127 -18.16 69.44 -2.63
C GLU A 127 -18.60 70.89 -2.91
N ASN A 128 -19.06 71.17 -4.13
CA ASN A 128 -19.65 72.46 -4.47
C ASN A 128 -20.92 72.75 -3.65
N ALA A 129 -21.79 71.75 -3.45
CA ALA A 129 -22.97 71.89 -2.60
C ALA A 129 -22.59 72.15 -1.14
N ILE A 130 -21.60 71.41 -0.60
CA ILE A 130 -21.06 71.60 0.77
C ILE A 130 -20.53 73.02 0.97
N GLU A 131 -19.84 73.60 -0.01
CA GLU A 131 -19.36 74.99 0.08
C GLU A 131 -20.54 75.99 0.12
N LEU A 132 -21.59 75.77 -0.67
CA LEU A 132 -22.80 76.58 -0.63
C LEU A 132 -23.52 76.48 0.73
N PHE A 133 -23.51 75.30 1.38
CA PHE A 133 -24.01 75.15 2.75
C PHE A 133 -23.21 75.97 3.77
N ARG A 134 -21.87 75.98 3.65
CA ARG A 134 -20.97 76.73 4.53
C ARG A 134 -21.11 78.24 4.37
N THR A 135 -21.39 78.71 3.16
CA THR A 135 -21.61 80.13 2.87
C THR A 135 -23.05 80.60 3.15
N GLY A 136 -23.90 79.75 3.75
CA GLY A 136 -25.27 80.08 4.16
C GLY A 136 -26.30 80.10 3.01
N LYS A 137 -25.89 79.74 1.79
CA LYS A 137 -26.74 79.77 0.58
C LYS A 137 -27.53 78.46 0.41
N ARG A 138 -28.43 78.18 1.36
CA ARG A 138 -29.13 76.87 1.46
C ARG A 138 -29.94 76.48 0.24
N GLU A 139 -30.74 77.38 -0.32
CA GLU A 139 -31.57 77.07 -1.50
C GLU A 139 -30.71 76.72 -2.72
N LEU A 140 -29.62 77.45 -2.93
CA LEU A 140 -28.66 77.17 -4.00
C LEU A 140 -27.91 75.86 -3.75
N ALA A 141 -27.58 75.54 -2.50
CA ALA A 141 -26.94 74.27 -2.13
C ALA A 141 -27.86 73.07 -2.41
N ALA A 142 -29.16 73.20 -2.11
CA ALA A 142 -30.16 72.17 -2.38
C ALA A 142 -30.35 71.94 -3.89
N ALA A 143 -30.52 73.01 -4.67
CA ALA A 143 -30.63 72.91 -6.12
C ALA A 143 -29.37 72.27 -6.75
N ARG A 144 -28.17 72.61 -6.24
CA ARG A 144 -26.91 72.03 -6.72
C ARG A 144 -26.75 70.56 -6.36
N HIS A 145 -27.20 70.14 -5.17
CA HIS A 145 -27.23 68.73 -4.77
C HIS A 145 -28.18 67.91 -5.65
N GLU A 146 -29.40 68.40 -5.87
CA GLU A 146 -30.38 67.75 -6.75
C GLU A 146 -29.84 67.58 -8.17
N GLU A 147 -29.21 68.62 -8.74
CA GLU A 147 -28.55 68.56 -10.05
C GLU A 147 -27.40 67.54 -10.06
N ALA A 148 -26.58 67.48 -9.00
CA ALA A 148 -25.44 66.58 -8.91
C ALA A 148 -25.83 65.10 -8.78
N VAL A 149 -27.04 64.83 -8.26
CA VAL A 149 -27.57 63.46 -8.07
C VAL A 149 -28.43 63.01 -9.25
N ALA A 150 -28.99 63.95 -10.02
CA ALA A 150 -29.94 63.68 -11.11
C ALA A 150 -29.42 62.63 -12.11
N GLY A 151 -29.98 61.42 -12.04
CA GLY A 151 -29.62 60.29 -12.91
C GLY A 151 -28.29 59.61 -12.59
N VAL A 152 -27.38 60.25 -11.86
CA VAL A 152 -26.06 59.69 -11.51
C VAL A 152 -26.20 58.49 -10.59
N ILE A 153 -26.96 58.61 -9.50
CA ILE A 153 -27.11 57.51 -8.53
C ILE A 153 -27.77 56.29 -9.18
N ALA A 154 -28.86 56.48 -9.92
CA ALA A 154 -29.55 55.38 -10.60
C ALA A 154 -28.67 54.71 -11.67
N LYS A 155 -27.85 55.49 -12.39
CA LYS A 155 -26.89 54.95 -13.36
C LYS A 155 -25.80 54.15 -12.66
N THR A 156 -25.14 54.73 -11.66
CA THR A 156 -24.07 54.08 -10.90
C THR A 156 -24.56 52.81 -10.22
N GLU A 157 -25.77 52.79 -9.66
CA GLU A 157 -26.39 51.57 -9.12
C GLU A 157 -26.61 50.49 -10.19
N GLY A 158 -27.11 50.86 -11.37
CA GLY A 158 -27.30 49.93 -12.49
C GLY A 158 -25.98 49.35 -13.00
N ASP A 159 -24.94 50.18 -13.13
CA ASP A 159 -23.61 49.73 -13.57
C ASP A 159 -22.95 48.84 -12.52
N MET A 160 -23.09 49.15 -11.22
CA MET A 160 -22.65 48.26 -10.13
C MET A 160 -23.39 46.93 -10.14
N GLU A 161 -24.71 46.92 -10.37
CA GLU A 161 -25.49 45.68 -10.44
C GLU A 161 -25.02 44.80 -11.62
N HIS A 162 -24.73 45.39 -12.78
CA HIS A 162 -24.16 44.67 -13.92
C HIS A 162 -22.83 43.97 -13.57
N VAL A 163 -21.95 44.66 -12.83
CA VAL A 163 -20.68 44.08 -12.37
C VAL A 163 -20.92 42.96 -11.34
N ILE A 164 -21.90 43.11 -10.45
CA ILE A 164 -22.31 42.05 -9.51
C ILE A 164 -22.84 40.83 -10.26
N GLU A 165 -23.75 41.00 -11.22
CA GLU A 165 -24.30 39.91 -12.02
C GLU A 165 -23.21 39.13 -12.74
N PHE A 166 -22.26 39.83 -13.38
CA PHE A 166 -21.11 39.19 -14.01
C PHE A 166 -20.27 38.39 -12.99
N ALA A 167 -19.95 39.00 -11.84
CA ALA A 167 -19.16 38.35 -10.81
C ALA A 167 -19.87 37.13 -10.23
N MET A 168 -21.20 37.19 -10.03
CA MET A 168 -22.02 36.06 -9.60
C MET A 168 -22.06 34.94 -10.63
N GLY A 169 -22.20 35.26 -11.92
CA GLY A 169 -22.10 34.28 -13.00
C GLY A 169 -20.72 33.60 -13.04
N LYS A 170 -19.65 34.35 -12.83
CA LYS A 170 -18.29 33.80 -12.76
C LYS A 170 -18.08 32.93 -11.52
N ALA A 171 -18.61 33.34 -10.36
CA ALA A 171 -18.61 32.53 -9.13
C ALA A 171 -19.33 31.19 -9.33
N ALA A 172 -20.52 31.20 -9.95
CA ALA A 172 -21.27 29.99 -10.25
C ALA A 172 -20.49 29.06 -11.18
N PHE A 173 -19.90 29.60 -12.25
CA PHE A 173 -19.06 28.84 -13.18
C PHE A 173 -17.86 28.19 -12.48
N LEU A 174 -17.10 28.94 -11.69
CA LEU A 174 -15.96 28.40 -10.95
C LEU A 174 -16.37 27.32 -9.93
N SER A 175 -17.54 27.48 -9.29
CA SER A 175 -18.08 26.48 -8.37
C SER A 175 -18.48 25.19 -9.09
N GLU A 176 -19.11 25.30 -10.26
CA GLU A 176 -19.45 24.15 -11.10
C GLU A 176 -18.20 23.42 -11.59
N GLU A 177 -17.19 24.17 -12.04
CA GLU A 177 -15.90 23.62 -12.47
C GLU A 177 -15.17 22.91 -11.31
N ALA A 178 -15.18 23.49 -10.10
CA ALA A 178 -14.64 22.86 -8.90
C ALA A 178 -15.36 21.56 -8.54
N ASN A 179 -16.70 21.53 -8.63
CA ASN A 179 -17.49 20.32 -8.40
C ASN A 179 -17.24 19.24 -9.46
N ALA A 180 -17.12 19.63 -10.73
CA ALA A 180 -16.78 18.72 -11.82
C ALA A 180 -15.36 18.14 -11.65
N ALA A 181 -14.38 18.98 -11.30
CA ALA A 181 -13.02 18.58 -11.00
C ALA A 181 -12.98 17.61 -9.81
N LYS A 182 -13.69 17.91 -8.71
CA LYS A 182 -13.85 17.02 -7.56
C LYS A 182 -14.42 15.66 -7.98
N ASN A 183 -15.54 15.64 -8.70
CA ASN A 183 -16.22 14.40 -9.10
C ASN A 183 -15.34 13.55 -10.02
N ARG A 184 -14.63 14.18 -10.96
CA ARG A 184 -13.65 13.52 -11.82
C ARG A 184 -12.56 12.87 -10.99
N SER A 185 -11.98 13.62 -10.06
CA SER A 185 -10.89 13.12 -9.22
C SER A 185 -11.35 12.01 -8.27
N VAL A 186 -12.53 12.13 -7.64
CA VAL A 186 -13.12 11.04 -6.83
C VAL A 186 -13.31 9.78 -7.67
N ARG A 187 -13.85 9.89 -8.88
CA ARG A 187 -14.02 8.73 -9.78
C ARG A 187 -12.68 8.09 -10.13
N PHE A 188 -11.66 8.87 -10.47
CA PHE A 188 -10.32 8.34 -10.73
C PHE A 188 -9.72 7.67 -9.49
N THR A 189 -9.87 8.26 -8.30
CA THR A 189 -9.38 7.68 -7.05
C THR A 189 -10.06 6.35 -6.74
N LEU A 190 -11.39 6.25 -6.94
CA LEU A 190 -12.12 4.99 -6.75
C LEU A 190 -11.66 3.90 -7.73
N LEU A 191 -11.47 4.24 -9.02
CA LEU A 191 -10.95 3.30 -10.02
C LEU A 191 -9.52 2.87 -9.70
N PHE A 192 -8.68 3.79 -9.24
CA PHE A 192 -7.31 3.51 -8.83
C PHE A 192 -7.27 2.57 -7.61
N LEU A 193 -8.08 2.84 -6.57
CA LEU A 193 -8.19 1.99 -5.38
C LEU A 193 -8.73 0.60 -5.70
N LEU A 194 -9.73 0.52 -6.59
CA LEU A 194 -10.25 -0.76 -7.07
C LEU A 194 -9.14 -1.55 -7.79
N GLY A 195 -8.42 -0.89 -8.70
CA GLY A 195 -7.27 -1.49 -9.40
C GLY A 195 -6.19 -1.97 -8.45
N ALA A 196 -5.82 -1.15 -7.45
CA ALA A 196 -4.84 -1.49 -6.42
C ALA A 196 -5.28 -2.71 -5.60
N THR A 197 -6.57 -2.79 -5.26
CA THR A 197 -7.14 -3.89 -4.47
C THR A 197 -7.15 -5.20 -5.27
N VAL A 198 -7.58 -5.15 -6.53
CA VAL A 198 -7.55 -6.32 -7.43
C VAL A 198 -6.12 -6.81 -7.61
N LEU A 199 -5.17 -5.89 -7.78
CA LEU A 199 -3.77 -6.23 -7.98
C LEU A 199 -3.09 -6.77 -6.70
N ALA A 200 -3.44 -6.23 -5.53
CA ALA A 200 -3.03 -6.77 -4.24
C ALA A 200 -3.57 -8.19 -4.03
N ALA A 201 -4.85 -8.42 -4.33
CA ALA A 201 -5.46 -9.75 -4.26
C ALA A 201 -4.80 -10.74 -5.25
N ALA A 202 -4.53 -10.32 -6.49
CA ALA A 202 -3.83 -11.14 -7.48
C ALA A 202 -2.41 -11.51 -7.03
N THR A 203 -1.68 -10.56 -6.46
CA THR A 203 -0.33 -10.76 -5.92
C THR A 203 -0.36 -11.71 -4.72
N ALA A 204 -1.30 -11.52 -3.80
CA ALA A 204 -1.49 -12.39 -2.63
C ALA A 204 -1.79 -13.83 -3.07
N LEU A 205 -2.77 -14.02 -3.97
CA LEU A 205 -3.09 -15.35 -4.53
C LEU A 205 -1.90 -15.98 -5.25
N GLY A 206 -1.11 -15.18 -5.96
CA GLY A 206 0.13 -15.60 -6.61
C GLY A 206 1.18 -16.09 -5.61
N ILE A 207 1.42 -15.34 -4.54
CA ILE A 207 2.35 -15.70 -3.45
C ILE A 207 1.86 -16.96 -2.73
N THR A 208 0.58 -17.03 -2.36
CA THR A 208 0.02 -18.21 -1.68
C THR A 208 0.19 -19.48 -2.52
N ARG A 209 -0.10 -19.41 -3.83
CA ARG A 209 0.02 -20.58 -4.71
C ARG A 209 1.47 -20.95 -5.02
N SER A 210 2.37 -19.98 -5.14
CA SER A 210 3.75 -20.20 -5.58
C SER A 210 4.76 -20.42 -4.46
N ILE A 211 4.45 -20.02 -3.23
CA ILE A 211 5.35 -20.11 -2.07
C ILE A 211 4.70 -20.90 -0.94
N VAL A 212 3.54 -20.43 -0.45
CA VAL A 212 2.90 -21.01 0.75
C VAL A 212 2.49 -22.47 0.52
N LYS A 213 1.85 -22.78 -0.62
CA LYS A 213 1.44 -24.16 -0.93
C LYS A 213 2.63 -25.14 -1.08
N PRO A 214 3.69 -24.86 -1.87
CA PRO A 214 4.85 -25.73 -1.94
C PRO A 214 5.58 -25.93 -0.61
N LEU A 215 5.69 -24.88 0.20
CA LEU A 215 6.27 -24.99 1.55
C LEU A 215 5.40 -25.86 2.46
N GLY A 216 4.08 -25.71 2.41
CA GLY A 216 3.15 -26.59 3.15
C GLY A 216 3.30 -28.06 2.79
N ARG A 217 3.51 -28.38 1.50
CA ARG A 217 3.81 -29.76 1.07
C ARG A 217 5.14 -30.27 1.62
N ALA A 218 6.18 -29.42 1.66
CA ALA A 218 7.47 -29.80 2.22
C ALA A 218 7.33 -30.15 3.72
N VAL A 219 6.53 -29.38 4.46
CA VAL A 219 6.21 -29.67 5.87
C VAL A 219 5.45 -31.00 5.98
N GLU A 220 4.40 -31.22 5.18
CA GLU A 220 3.63 -32.46 5.21
C GLU A 220 4.50 -33.71 4.96
N VAL A 221 5.43 -33.64 4.01
CA VAL A 221 6.34 -34.75 3.72
C VAL A 221 7.33 -34.97 4.87
N ALA A 222 7.86 -33.89 5.47
CA ALA A 222 8.74 -34.00 6.61
C ALA A 222 8.04 -34.66 7.81
N ASP A 223 6.77 -34.31 8.07
CA ASP A 223 5.98 -34.89 9.15
C ASP A 223 5.71 -36.39 8.92
N LYS A 224 5.39 -36.80 7.68
CA LYS A 224 5.25 -38.23 7.32
C LYS A 224 6.56 -38.99 7.51
N LEU A 225 7.67 -38.42 7.07
CA LEU A 225 8.98 -39.04 7.23
C LEU A 225 9.37 -39.17 8.72
N ALA A 226 9.00 -38.19 9.56
CA ALA A 226 9.28 -38.21 11.00
C ALA A 226 8.62 -39.38 11.73
N VAL A 227 7.47 -39.87 11.24
CA VAL A 227 6.79 -41.06 11.79
C VAL A 227 7.18 -42.36 11.07
N GLY A 228 8.14 -42.31 10.14
CA GLY A 228 8.63 -43.48 9.41
C GLY A 228 7.81 -43.86 8.18
N ASP A 229 6.87 -43.01 7.73
CA ASP A 229 6.15 -43.22 6.47
C ASP A 229 7.02 -42.78 5.29
N VAL A 230 7.64 -43.76 4.63
CA VAL A 230 8.55 -43.58 3.49
C VAL A 230 7.87 -43.72 2.13
N GLU A 231 6.55 -43.93 2.11
CA GLU A 231 5.77 -44.13 0.88
C GLU A 231 5.16 -42.83 0.34
N ALA A 232 5.46 -41.69 0.96
CA ALA A 232 5.02 -40.40 0.47
C ALA A 232 5.56 -40.09 -0.95
N GLU A 233 4.80 -39.35 -1.75
CA GLU A 233 5.24 -38.88 -3.07
C GLU A 233 5.46 -37.36 -3.05
N ILE A 234 6.59 -36.91 -3.60
CA ILE A 234 6.88 -35.49 -3.73
C ILE A 234 6.75 -35.06 -5.19
N GLY A 235 5.64 -34.39 -5.52
CA GLY A 235 5.44 -33.75 -6.81
C GLY A 235 6.25 -32.46 -6.94
N ALA A 236 7.46 -32.53 -7.50
CA ALA A 236 8.30 -31.35 -7.75
C ALA A 236 7.99 -30.72 -9.13
N VAL A 237 7.36 -29.54 -9.12
CA VAL A 237 6.95 -28.84 -10.37
C VAL A 237 7.70 -27.52 -10.61
N SER A 238 8.43 -26.99 -9.61
CA SER A 238 9.05 -25.65 -9.69
C SER A 238 10.58 -25.68 -9.86
N GLU A 239 11.17 -24.70 -10.53
CA GLU A 239 12.64 -24.56 -10.69
C GLU A 239 13.28 -23.66 -9.61
N ASP A 240 12.45 -22.93 -8.84
CA ASP A 240 12.84 -22.01 -7.77
C ASP A 240 13.38 -22.68 -6.49
N GLU A 241 13.61 -21.89 -5.44
CA GLU A 241 14.07 -22.36 -4.13
C GLU A 241 13.12 -23.37 -3.48
N THR A 242 11.79 -23.23 -3.63
CA THR A 242 10.82 -24.21 -3.11
C THR A 242 10.92 -25.53 -3.87
N GLY A 243 11.13 -25.48 -5.19
CA GLY A 243 11.36 -26.66 -6.02
C GLY A 243 12.69 -27.35 -5.70
N LYS A 244 13.74 -26.57 -5.43
CA LYS A 244 15.04 -27.11 -4.96
C LYS A 244 14.87 -27.81 -3.61
N LEU A 245 14.13 -27.23 -2.67
CA LEU A 245 13.82 -27.85 -1.37
C LEU A 245 13.07 -29.17 -1.54
N LEU A 246 11.99 -29.18 -2.33
CA LEU A 246 11.20 -30.40 -2.58
C LEU A 246 12.02 -31.49 -3.27
N ARG A 247 12.90 -31.15 -4.23
CA ARG A 247 13.82 -32.13 -4.85
C ARG A 247 14.84 -32.69 -3.86
N SER A 248 15.35 -31.88 -2.94
CA SER A 248 16.25 -32.36 -1.89
C SER A 248 15.53 -33.28 -0.90
N MET A 249 14.28 -32.97 -0.54
CA MET A 249 13.43 -33.84 0.27
C MET A 249 13.12 -35.15 -0.46
N ASP A 250 12.89 -35.14 -1.78
CA ASP A 250 12.62 -36.35 -2.57
C ASP A 250 13.83 -37.28 -2.58
N LYS A 251 15.03 -36.71 -2.74
CA LYS A 251 16.28 -37.48 -2.61
C LYS A 251 16.38 -38.12 -1.22
N MET A 252 16.09 -37.38 -0.15
CA MET A 252 16.10 -37.91 1.22
C MET A 252 15.09 -39.06 1.40
N LEU A 253 13.86 -38.87 0.95
CA LEU A 253 12.78 -39.86 1.05
C LEU A 253 13.12 -41.15 0.32
N ARG A 254 13.65 -41.06 -0.91
CA ARG A 254 14.13 -42.23 -1.67
C ARG A 254 15.23 -42.99 -0.92
N ARG A 255 16.09 -42.30 -0.16
CA ARG A 255 17.12 -42.96 0.66
C ARG A 255 16.51 -43.71 1.84
N PHE A 256 15.60 -43.07 2.59
CA PHE A 256 14.90 -43.75 3.67
C PHE A 256 14.10 -44.95 3.18
N LYS A 257 13.40 -44.82 2.04
CA LYS A 257 12.69 -45.93 1.40
C LYS A 257 13.63 -47.08 1.02
N SER A 258 14.77 -46.78 0.39
CA SER A 258 15.78 -47.80 0.09
C SER A 258 16.27 -48.51 1.34
N MET A 259 16.59 -47.78 2.41
CA MET A 259 17.07 -48.35 3.66
C MET A 259 16.00 -49.23 4.34
N ALA A 260 14.74 -48.78 4.34
CA ALA A 260 13.62 -49.56 4.86
C ALA A 260 13.40 -50.86 4.07
N GLN A 261 13.53 -50.81 2.74
CA GLN A 261 13.47 -51.99 1.88
C GLN A 261 14.60 -52.98 2.17
N THR A 262 15.85 -52.49 2.27
CA THR A 262 16.99 -53.33 2.66
C THR A 262 16.76 -53.98 4.03
N ALA A 263 16.35 -53.22 5.04
CA ALA A 263 16.07 -53.76 6.37
C ALA A 263 14.98 -54.84 6.34
N LYS A 264 13.95 -54.66 5.51
CA LYS A 264 12.87 -55.66 5.30
C LYS A 264 13.37 -56.93 4.62
N GLN A 265 14.33 -56.83 3.70
CA GLN A 265 14.93 -58.01 3.06
C GLN A 265 15.81 -58.78 4.06
N ILE A 266 16.62 -58.07 4.85
CA ILE A 266 17.45 -58.69 5.90
C ILE A 266 16.58 -59.39 6.93
N SER A 267 15.47 -58.77 7.36
CA SER A 267 14.55 -59.41 8.32
C SER A 267 13.82 -60.62 7.74
N ALA A 268 13.69 -60.71 6.41
CA ALA A 268 13.19 -61.90 5.72
C ALA A 268 14.28 -62.97 5.50
N GLY A 269 15.51 -62.74 5.96
CA GLY A 269 16.65 -63.65 5.79
C GLY A 269 17.33 -63.59 4.42
N ASP A 270 16.98 -62.61 3.59
CA ASP A 270 17.68 -62.37 2.32
C ASP A 270 18.95 -61.55 2.57
N LEU A 271 20.07 -62.26 2.64
CA LEU A 271 21.40 -61.69 2.84
C LEU A 271 22.16 -61.47 1.52
N SER A 272 21.52 -61.68 0.37
CA SER A 272 22.13 -61.41 -0.94
C SER A 272 22.13 -59.91 -1.29
N VAL A 273 21.48 -59.10 -0.46
CA VAL A 273 21.31 -57.66 -0.67
C VAL A 273 22.62 -56.91 -0.46
N LYS A 274 23.08 -56.22 -1.49
CA LYS A 274 24.28 -55.39 -1.40
C LYS A 274 23.94 -53.97 -0.93
N VAL A 275 24.39 -53.62 0.27
CA VAL A 275 24.28 -52.26 0.81
C VAL A 275 25.52 -51.47 0.38
N VAL A 276 25.33 -50.35 -0.31
CA VAL A 276 26.43 -49.46 -0.72
C VAL A 276 26.28 -48.12 0.01
N PRO A 277 27.11 -47.85 1.03
CA PRO A 277 27.09 -46.57 1.74
C PRO A 277 27.40 -45.40 0.80
N LEU A 278 26.73 -44.26 1.00
CA LEU A 278 26.91 -43.09 0.11
C LEU A 278 28.17 -42.28 0.40
N SER A 279 28.66 -42.34 1.64
CA SER A 279 29.87 -41.67 2.09
C SER A 279 30.33 -42.29 3.41
N GLU A 280 31.53 -41.96 3.86
CA GLU A 280 32.01 -42.34 5.20
C GLU A 280 31.10 -41.84 6.33
N LYS A 281 30.29 -40.81 6.09
CA LYS A 281 29.35 -40.23 7.07
C LYS A 281 27.96 -40.89 7.05
N ASP A 282 27.72 -41.84 6.17
CA ASP A 282 26.44 -42.54 6.06
C ASP A 282 26.32 -43.62 7.16
N VAL A 283 26.04 -43.18 8.39
CA VAL A 283 26.00 -44.06 9.58
C VAL A 283 25.04 -45.24 9.39
N MET A 284 23.83 -44.99 8.85
CA MET A 284 22.86 -46.06 8.61
C MET A 284 23.31 -47.00 7.49
N GLY A 285 23.80 -46.48 6.36
CA GLY A 285 24.28 -47.31 5.26
C GLY A 285 25.46 -48.20 5.68
N ASN A 286 26.43 -47.63 6.41
CA ASN A 286 27.56 -48.38 6.95
C ASN A 286 27.11 -49.46 7.94
N ALA A 287 26.18 -49.13 8.84
CA ALA A 287 25.67 -50.09 9.81
C ALA A 287 24.88 -51.24 9.16
N LEU A 288 24.02 -50.95 8.17
CA LEU A 288 23.31 -51.99 7.44
C LEU A 288 24.27 -52.88 6.63
N SER A 289 25.31 -52.31 6.01
CA SER A 289 26.34 -53.09 5.30
C SER A 289 27.04 -54.06 6.25
N ALA A 290 27.55 -53.55 7.38
CA ALA A 290 28.24 -54.38 8.37
C ALA A 290 27.32 -55.48 8.94
N MET A 291 26.03 -55.19 9.10
CA MET A 291 25.03 -56.17 9.53
C MET A 291 24.82 -57.29 8.50
N VAL A 292 24.71 -56.95 7.20
CA VAL A 292 24.60 -57.96 6.13
C VAL A 292 25.85 -58.83 6.07
N ASP A 293 27.03 -58.22 6.14
CA ASP A 293 28.31 -58.95 6.09
C ASP A 293 28.41 -59.93 7.27
N SER A 294 28.10 -59.47 8.48
CA SER A 294 28.08 -60.30 9.69
C SER A 294 27.10 -61.47 9.61
N LEU A 295 25.86 -61.21 9.21
CA LEU A 295 24.84 -62.24 9.07
C LEU A 295 25.20 -63.25 7.97
N SER A 296 25.83 -62.79 6.88
CA SER A 296 26.27 -63.65 5.78
C SER A 296 27.39 -64.58 6.21
N GLU A 297 28.40 -64.07 6.93
CA GLU A 297 29.50 -64.86 7.49
C GLU A 297 28.99 -65.90 8.48
N MET A 298 28.03 -65.54 9.34
CA MET A 298 27.38 -66.49 10.25
C MET A 298 26.59 -67.56 9.50
N SER A 299 25.85 -67.19 8.45
CA SER A 299 25.11 -68.14 7.61
C SER A 299 26.05 -69.14 6.91
N GLU A 300 27.17 -68.66 6.38
CA GLU A 300 28.18 -69.51 5.74
C GLU A 300 28.86 -70.43 6.76
N SER A 301 29.20 -69.90 7.94
CA SER A 301 29.74 -70.69 9.04
C SER A 301 28.78 -71.80 9.47
N ALA A 302 27.50 -71.48 9.63
CA ALA A 302 26.47 -72.47 9.96
C ALA A 302 26.34 -73.56 8.88
N LYS A 303 26.41 -73.19 7.59
CA LYS A 303 26.42 -74.16 6.47
C LYS A 303 27.63 -75.09 6.53
N ARG A 304 28.82 -74.57 6.82
CA ARG A 304 30.05 -75.38 6.97
C ARG A 304 29.95 -76.35 8.14
N ILE A 305 29.47 -75.88 9.29
CA ILE A 305 29.26 -76.73 10.47
C ILE A 305 28.22 -77.83 10.17
N ALA A 306 27.13 -77.48 9.49
CA ALA A 306 26.12 -78.45 9.07
C ALA A 306 26.66 -79.49 8.07
N ALA A 307 27.64 -79.11 7.25
CA ALA A 307 28.38 -80.02 6.37
C ALA A 307 29.46 -80.85 7.09
N GLY A 308 29.58 -80.72 8.41
CA GLY A 308 30.52 -81.48 9.24
C GLY A 308 31.91 -80.84 9.38
N ASP A 309 32.14 -79.65 8.81
CA ASP A 309 33.38 -78.91 9.02
C ASP A 309 33.37 -78.25 10.40
N LEU A 310 33.89 -78.98 11.38
CA LEU A 310 34.08 -78.46 12.74
C LEU A 310 35.39 -77.67 12.89
N SER A 311 36.19 -77.44 11.85
CA SER A 311 37.41 -76.63 11.95
C SER A 311 37.14 -75.13 11.96
N VAL A 312 35.92 -74.72 11.61
CA VAL A 312 35.47 -73.32 11.58
C VAL A 312 35.71 -72.65 12.95
N LYS A 313 36.28 -71.45 12.92
CA LYS A 313 36.49 -70.63 14.11
C LYS A 313 35.45 -69.52 14.12
N ILE A 314 34.49 -69.61 15.04
CA ILE A 314 33.51 -68.56 15.26
C ILE A 314 34.10 -67.53 16.21
N THR A 315 34.16 -66.27 15.77
CA THR A 315 34.56 -65.13 16.61
C THR A 315 33.36 -64.22 16.84
N PRO A 316 32.75 -64.25 18.03
CA PRO A 316 31.65 -63.36 18.38
C PRO A 316 32.06 -61.89 18.23
N GLN A 317 31.17 -61.05 17.68
CA GLN A 317 31.50 -59.64 17.41
C GLN A 317 31.52 -58.77 18.68
N SER A 318 30.80 -59.18 19.71
CA SER A 318 30.81 -58.55 21.02
C SER A 318 30.36 -59.54 22.09
N GLU A 319 30.52 -59.18 23.37
CA GLU A 319 29.95 -59.96 24.48
C GLU A 319 28.42 -60.14 24.36
N LYS A 320 27.73 -59.25 23.66
CA LYS A 320 26.27 -59.30 23.43
C LYS A 320 25.85 -59.98 22.12
N ASP A 321 26.79 -60.51 21.34
CA ASP A 321 26.51 -61.23 20.10
C ASP A 321 25.92 -62.62 20.40
N VAL A 322 24.61 -62.66 20.63
CA VAL A 322 23.90 -63.89 21.01
C VAL A 322 24.08 -65.00 19.97
N MET A 323 24.00 -64.67 18.68
CA MET A 323 24.14 -65.65 17.60
C MET A 323 25.57 -66.17 17.49
N GLY A 324 26.57 -65.29 17.46
CA GLY A 324 27.97 -65.68 17.39
C GLY A 324 28.40 -66.53 18.59
N ASN A 325 27.99 -66.15 19.80
CA ASN A 325 28.27 -66.92 21.02
C ASN A 325 27.61 -68.31 20.99
N ALA A 326 26.35 -68.40 20.56
CA ALA A 326 25.65 -69.68 20.45
C ALA A 326 26.30 -70.61 19.42
N LEU A 327 26.68 -70.07 18.25
CA LEU A 327 27.33 -70.85 17.19
C LEU A 327 28.73 -71.33 17.63
N ALA A 328 29.49 -70.49 18.34
CA ALA A 328 30.78 -70.87 18.91
C ALA A 328 30.65 -72.00 19.94
N ALA A 329 29.67 -71.89 20.85
CA ALA A 329 29.36 -72.94 21.83
C ALA A 329 28.95 -74.24 21.14
N MET A 330 28.11 -74.16 20.10
CA MET A 330 27.66 -75.32 19.31
C MET A 330 28.85 -76.06 18.68
N VAL A 331 29.78 -75.36 18.04
CA VAL A 331 31.00 -75.97 17.47
C VAL A 331 31.83 -76.63 18.56
N SER A 332 31.99 -75.98 19.72
CA SER A 332 32.72 -76.55 20.85
C SER A 332 32.09 -77.86 21.33
N SER A 333 30.77 -77.88 21.54
CA SER A 333 30.04 -79.09 21.96
C SER A 333 30.10 -80.19 20.90
N LEU A 334 29.95 -79.88 19.61
CA LEU A 334 30.07 -80.86 18.53
C LEU A 334 31.47 -81.46 18.47
N ARG A 335 32.52 -80.64 18.64
CA ARG A 335 33.91 -81.14 18.72
C ARG A 335 34.09 -82.09 19.90
N GLU A 336 33.53 -81.77 21.05
CA GLU A 336 33.59 -82.64 22.23
C GLU A 336 32.88 -83.98 21.99
N ILE A 337 31.68 -83.96 21.42
CA ILE A 337 30.92 -85.18 21.07
C ILE A 337 31.71 -86.04 20.07
N THR A 338 32.26 -85.44 19.01
CA THR A 338 33.06 -86.19 18.03
C THR A 338 34.32 -86.79 18.64
N ARG A 339 34.97 -86.09 19.57
CA ARG A 339 36.13 -86.61 20.31
C ARG A 339 35.74 -87.79 21.21
N GLN A 340 34.68 -87.66 22.00
CA GLN A 340 34.18 -88.75 22.86
C GLN A 340 33.78 -89.98 22.03
N MET A 341 33.20 -89.78 20.84
CA MET A 341 32.85 -90.88 19.94
C MET A 341 34.09 -91.60 19.42
N ILE A 342 35.13 -90.86 19.02
CA ILE A 342 36.42 -91.45 18.58
C ILE A 342 37.09 -92.22 19.73
N ASP A 343 37.13 -91.64 20.93
CA ASP A 343 37.71 -92.27 22.12
C ASP A 343 36.92 -93.53 22.53
N GLY A 344 35.59 -93.50 22.38
CA GLY A 344 34.68 -94.64 22.60
C GLY A 344 34.87 -95.77 21.58
N VAL A 345 35.05 -95.43 20.30
CA VAL A 345 35.37 -96.43 19.25
C VAL A 345 36.74 -97.07 19.51
N ASN A 346 37.73 -96.29 19.94
CA ASN A 346 39.07 -96.78 20.26
C ASN A 346 39.14 -97.62 21.55
N THR A 347 38.13 -97.56 22.42
CA THR A 347 38.04 -98.39 23.64
C THR A 347 37.29 -99.71 23.43
N ILE A 348 36.57 -99.85 22.30
CA ILE A 348 35.84 -101.08 21.92
C ILE A 348 36.62 -101.92 20.90
N ALA A 349 37.59 -101.32 20.18
CA ALA A 349 38.52 -101.98 19.26
C ALA A 349 39.73 -102.60 19.98
#